data_AF-A0A1X1N006-F1
#
_entry.id   AF-A0A1X1N006-F1
#
_cell.length_a   1.000
_cell.length_b   1.000
_cell.length_c   1.000
_cell.angle_alpha   90.00
_cell.angle_beta   90.00
_cell.angle_gamma   90.00
#
_symmetry.space_group_name_H-M   'P 1'
#
loop_
_entity.id
_entity.type
_entity.pdbx_description
1 polymer ?
#
loop_
_entity_poly.entity_id
_entity_poly.type
_entity_poly.pdbx_seq_one_letter_code
_entity_poly.pdbx_strand_id
1 'polypeptide(L)'
;MSQPSHPIILDLASRPATDPMLVLAERALARQRAGLPADTLLAELATHGVVAILVNKRLVEIRERLDGWTLADAAGMPDLATLAGAARVRATRLAALRARQSDTTF
;
A
#
# COMPACT_ATOMS: atom_id res chain seq x y z
N MET A 1 4.52 -20.03 -7.86
CA MET A 1 4.41 -18.73 -8.55
C MET A 1 3.09 -18.09 -8.14
N SER A 2 3.11 -17.17 -7.16
CA SER A 2 1.89 -16.48 -6.73
C SER A 2 1.47 -15.47 -7.79
N GLN A 3 0.21 -15.51 -8.19
CA GLN A 3 -0.39 -14.53 -9.11
C GLN A 3 -0.11 -13.09 -8.64
N PRO A 4 0.07 -12.12 -9.55
CA PRO A 4 0.11 -10.72 -9.16
C PRO A 4 -1.24 -10.38 -8.50
N SER A 5 -1.20 -10.17 -7.18
CA SER A 5 -2.36 -9.83 -6.37
C SER A 5 -3.10 -8.66 -7.01
N HIS A 6 -4.41 -8.82 -7.20
CA HIS A 6 -5.26 -7.74 -7.70
C HIS A 6 -5.08 -6.49 -6.82
N PRO A 7 -4.98 -5.28 -7.40
CA PRO A 7 -4.87 -4.05 -6.62
C PRO A 7 -6.07 -3.92 -5.69
N ILE A 8 -5.82 -3.71 -4.40
CA ILE A 8 -6.88 -3.48 -3.41
C ILE A 8 -6.92 -1.99 -3.08
N ILE A 9 -8.11 -1.40 -3.17
CA ILE A 9 -8.43 -0.11 -2.57
C ILE A 9 -9.21 -0.40 -1.30
N LEU A 10 -8.67 0.02 -0.15
CA LEU A 10 -9.38 -0.08 1.12
C LEU A 10 -10.26 1.14 1.31
N ASP A 11 -11.57 0.95 1.31
CA ASP A 11 -12.52 2.00 1.68
C ASP A 11 -12.88 1.91 3.15
N LEU A 12 -12.43 2.91 3.92
CA LEU A 12 -12.66 2.98 5.36
C LEU A 12 -14.13 3.21 5.71
N ALA A 13 -14.96 3.65 4.76
CA ALA A 13 -16.39 3.87 4.98
C ALA A 13 -17.24 2.61 4.74
N SER A 14 -16.69 1.59 4.10
CA SER A 14 -17.48 0.51 3.47
C SER A 14 -17.61 -0.78 4.29
N ARG A 15 -16.98 -0.90 5.47
CA ARG A 15 -16.88 -2.19 6.20
C ARG A 15 -16.81 -2.03 7.72
N PRO A 16 -17.10 -3.08 8.51
CA PRO A 16 -16.98 -3.02 9.95
C PRO A 16 -15.50 -2.87 10.36
N ALA A 17 -15.26 -2.09 11.42
CA ALA A 17 -13.94 -1.78 11.98
C ALA A 17 -13.16 -3.01 12.53
N THR A 18 -13.70 -4.22 12.36
CA THR A 18 -13.07 -5.50 12.71
C THR A 18 -12.23 -6.10 11.57
N ASP A 19 -12.28 -5.54 10.35
CA ASP A 19 -11.38 -5.95 9.27
C ASP A 19 -9.95 -5.53 9.61
N PRO A 20 -9.00 -6.47 9.80
CA PRO A 20 -7.64 -6.16 10.23
C PRO A 20 -6.92 -5.24 9.25
N MET A 21 -7.23 -5.29 7.96
CA MET A 21 -6.63 -4.41 6.96
C MET A 21 -7.13 -2.96 7.09
N LEU A 22 -8.40 -2.76 7.47
CA LEU A 22 -8.93 -1.43 7.75
C LEU A 22 -8.31 -0.85 9.02
N VAL A 23 -8.16 -1.67 10.06
CA VAL A 23 -7.48 -1.24 11.30
C VAL A 23 -6.04 -0.81 11.02
N LEU A 24 -5.30 -1.56 10.20
CA LEU A 24 -3.95 -1.18 9.79
C LEU A 24 -3.94 0.13 8.98
N ALA A 25 -4.85 0.27 8.02
CA ALA A 25 -4.99 1.49 7.21
C ALA A 25 -5.32 2.73 8.05
N GLU A 26 -6.23 2.60 9.02
CA GLU A 26 -6.57 3.65 9.97
C GLU A 26 -5.38 4.05 10.84
N ARG A 27 -4.63 3.07 11.37
CA ARG A 27 -3.43 3.34 12.18
C ARG A 27 -2.33 4.01 11.36
N ALA A 28 -2.14 3.60 10.10
CA ALA A 28 -1.16 4.20 9.20
C ALA A 28 -1.52 5.68 8.92
N LEU A 29 -2.79 5.95 8.62
CA LEU A 29 -3.30 7.31 8.41
C LEU A 29 -3.20 8.19 9.67
N ALA A 30 -3.52 7.63 10.84
CA ALA A 30 -3.40 8.35 12.11
C ALA A 30 -1.95 8.75 12.39
N ARG A 31 -1.00 7.83 12.15
CA ARG A 31 0.43 8.12 12.29
C ARG A 31 0.92 9.18 11.32
N GLN A 32 0.54 9.09 10.04
CA GLN A 32 0.88 10.09 9.04
C GLN A 32 0.37 11.50 9.44
N ARG A 33 -0.88 11.60 9.91
CA ARG A 33 -1.46 12.87 10.39
C ARG A 33 -0.75 13.44 11.62
N ALA A 34 -0.24 12.56 12.48
CA ALA A 34 0.55 12.93 13.65
C ALA A 34 2.03 13.21 13.33
N GLY A 35 2.46 13.11 12.06
CA GLY A 35 3.87 13.24 11.68
C GLY A 35 4.76 12.11 12.19
N LEU A 36 4.18 10.96 12.53
CA LEU A 36 4.87 9.79 13.05
C LEU A 36 5.19 8.80 11.91
N PRO A 37 6.30 8.04 12.01
CA PRO A 37 6.65 7.04 11.01
C PRO A 37 5.57 5.96 10.90
N ALA A 38 5.16 5.66 9.67
CA ALA A 38 4.15 4.66 9.33
C ALA A 38 4.68 3.55 8.41
N ASP A 39 5.99 3.56 8.12
CA ASP A 39 6.63 2.70 7.11
C ASP A 39 6.25 1.22 7.23
N THR A 40 6.33 0.67 8.44
CA THR A 40 6.05 -0.75 8.67
C THR A 40 4.58 -1.10 8.39
N LEU A 41 3.65 -0.22 8.76
CA LEU A 41 2.21 -0.41 8.51
C LEU A 41 1.91 -0.32 7.01
N LEU A 42 2.54 0.63 6.33
CA LEU A 42 2.37 0.83 4.89
C LEU A 42 3.00 -0.30 4.07
N ALA A 43 4.16 -0.81 4.50
CA ALA A 43 4.80 -1.98 3.90
C ALA A 43 3.92 -3.24 4.04
N GLU A 44 3.29 -3.43 5.19
CA GLU A 44 2.38 -4.54 5.43
C GLU A 44 1.14 -4.46 4.54
N LEU A 45 0.50 -3.29 4.46
CA LEU A 45 -0.62 -3.04 3.54
C LEU A 45 -0.23 -3.32 2.08
N ALA A 46 0.92 -2.80 1.64
CA ALA A 46 1.42 -3.00 0.29
C ALA A 46 1.72 -4.47 -0.02
N THR A 47 2.23 -5.23 0.96
CA THR A 47 2.49 -6.67 0.82
C THR A 47 1.19 -7.46 0.59
N HIS A 48 0.09 -7.01 1.17
CA HIS A 48 -1.24 -7.58 0.96
C HIS A 48 -1.92 -7.08 -0.33
N GLY A 49 -1.22 -6.28 -1.16
CA GLY A 49 -1.75 -5.77 -2.43
C GLY A 49 -2.58 -4.49 -2.30
N VAL A 50 -2.61 -3.88 -1.12
CA VAL A 50 -3.27 -2.58 -0.94
C VAL A 50 -2.42 -1.50 -1.58
N VAL A 51 -3.02 -0.77 -2.53
CA VAL A 51 -2.34 0.30 -3.26
C VAL A 51 -2.81 1.69 -2.88
N ALA A 52 -4.02 1.78 -2.33
CA ALA A 52 -4.62 3.03 -1.93
C ALA A 52 -5.66 2.84 -0.82
N ILE A 53 -5.88 3.90 -0.06
CA ILE A 53 -6.90 3.99 0.97
C ILE A 53 -7.87 5.10 0.58
N LEU A 54 -9.15 4.79 0.50
CA LEU A 54 -10.23 5.74 0.29
C LEU A 54 -10.75 6.19 1.67
N VAL A 55 -10.60 7.49 1.95
CA VAL A 55 -11.04 8.11 3.20
C VAL A 55 -11.75 9.41 2.88
N ASN A 56 -13.02 9.56 3.31
CA ASN A 56 -13.82 10.76 3.07
C ASN A 56 -13.85 11.20 1.59
N LYS A 57 -14.02 10.25 0.66
CA LYS A 57 -13.98 10.49 -0.80
C LYS A 57 -12.63 11.00 -1.34
N ARG A 58 -11.56 10.91 -0.55
CA ARG A 58 -10.18 11.20 -0.96
C ARG A 58 -9.39 9.92 -1.04
N LEU A 59 -8.71 9.73 -2.15
CA LEU A 59 -7.83 8.60 -2.35
C LEU A 59 -6.42 8.98 -1.90
N VAL A 60 -5.86 8.18 -1.00
CA VAL A 60 -4.48 8.31 -0.52
C VAL A 60 -3.71 7.09 -1.01
N GLU A 61 -2.71 7.32 -1.85
CA GLU A 61 -1.86 6.27 -2.40
C GLU A 61 -0.78 5.87 -1.41
N ILE A 62 -0.57 4.55 -1.28
CA ILE A 62 0.60 4.00 -0.63
C ILE A 62 1.74 4.03 -1.66
N ARG A 63 2.84 4.74 -1.38
CA ARG A 63 3.99 4.88 -2.29
C ARG A 63 5.25 4.37 -1.62
N GLU A 64 6.02 3.59 -2.36
CA GLU A 64 7.37 3.20 -1.97
C GLU A 64 8.36 4.29 -2.39
N ARG A 65 9.26 4.66 -1.49
CA ARG A 65 10.39 5.58 -1.69
C ARG A 65 11.70 4.85 -1.37
N LEU A 66 12.83 5.50 -1.62
CA LEU A 66 14.14 4.94 -1.30
C LEU A 66 14.38 4.80 0.21
N ASP A 67 13.75 5.65 1.00
CA ASP A 67 13.85 5.73 2.46
C ASP A 67 12.74 4.97 3.20
N GLY A 68 11.72 4.46 2.50
CA GLY A 68 10.62 3.73 3.14
C GLY A 68 9.32 3.78 2.34
N TRP A 69 8.21 3.80 3.06
CA TRP A 69 6.85 3.86 2.52
C TRP A 69 6.15 5.13 3.00
N THR A 70 5.41 5.77 2.10
CA THR A 70 4.70 7.00 2.42
C THR A 70 3.27 6.96 1.91
N LEU A 71 2.47 7.86 2.46
CA LEU A 71 1.14 8.17 1.95
C LEU A 71 1.22 9.46 1.14
N ALA A 72 0.67 9.43 -0.07
CA ALA A 72 0.57 10.61 -0.92
C ALA A 72 -0.87 10.78 -1.37
N ASP A 73 -1.38 12.01 -1.31
CA ASP A 73 -2.67 12.33 -1.90
C ASP A 73 -2.62 12.02 -3.41
N ALA A 74 -3.60 11.27 -3.89
CA ALA A 74 -3.76 11.03 -5.31
C ALA A 74 -4.25 12.32 -5.98
N ALA A 75 -3.72 12.62 -7.16
CA ALA A 75 -4.23 13.69 -8.00
C ALA A 75 -5.54 13.23 -8.66
N GLY A 76 -6.64 13.30 -7.91
CA GLY A 76 -7.94 12.79 -8.32
C GLY A 76 -8.16 11.32 -7.96
N MET A 77 -9.24 10.73 -8.48
CA MET A 77 -9.58 9.32 -8.25
C MET A 77 -9.06 8.53 -9.46
N PRO A 78 -7.86 7.92 -9.39
CA PRO A 78 -7.30 7.17 -10.50
C PRO A 78 -8.22 6.00 -10.86
N ASP A 79 -8.32 5.71 -12.15
CA ASP A 79 -9.08 4.55 -12.58
C ASP A 79 -8.43 3.24 -12.09
N LEU A 80 -9.24 2.18 -12.07
CA LEU A 80 -8.83 0.87 -11.55
C LEU A 80 -7.65 0.29 -12.34
N ALA A 81 -7.53 0.63 -13.63
CA ALA A 81 -6.45 0.19 -14.51
C ALA A 81 -5.11 0.84 -14.14
N THR A 82 -5.11 2.13 -13.81
CA THR A 82 -3.95 2.88 -13.33
C THR A 82 -3.46 2.32 -12.01
N LEU A 83 -4.38 2.02 -11.09
CA LEU A 83 -4.07 1.39 -9.81
C LEU A 83 -3.53 -0.04 -9.99
N ALA A 84 -4.08 -0.82 -10.94
CA ALA A 84 -3.57 -2.14 -11.30
C ALA A 84 -2.15 -2.08 -11.89
N GLY A 85 -1.88 -1.09 -12.74
CA GLY A 85 -0.55 -0.83 -13.28
C GLY A 85 0.46 -0.53 -12.17
N ALA A 86 0.11 0.38 -11.25
CA ALA A 86 0.95 0.72 -10.11
C ALA A 86 1.20 -0.47 -9.17
N ALA A 87 0.17 -1.28 -8.89
CA ALA A 87 0.30 -2.51 -8.10
C ALA A 87 1.28 -3.50 -8.75
N ARG A 88 1.15 -3.72 -10.06
CA ARG A 88 2.01 -4.64 -10.81
C ARG A 88 3.46 -4.20 -10.79
N VAL A 89 3.73 -2.91 -11.02
CA VAL A 89 5.09 -2.36 -10.97
C VAL A 89 5.72 -2.58 -9.59
N ARG A 90 4.97 -2.33 -8.50
CA ARG A 90 5.44 -2.56 -7.13
C ARG A 90 5.69 -4.05 -6.84
N ALA A 91 4.79 -4.93 -7.26
CA ALA A 91 4.94 -6.38 -7.08
C ALA A 91 6.17 -6.91 -7.82
N THR A 92 6.40 -6.47 -9.06
CA THR A 92 7.60 -6.82 -9.82
C THR A 92 8.88 -6.32 -9.14
N ARG A 93 8.87 -5.10 -8.61
CA ARG A 93 10.02 -4.54 -7.89
C ARG A 93 10.32 -5.31 -6.60
N LEU A 94 9.31 -5.64 -5.80
CA LEU A 94 9.47 -6.42 -4.58
C LEU A 94 10.00 -7.83 -4.87
N ALA A 95 9.50 -8.48 -5.94
CA ALA A 95 10.01 -9.77 -6.39
C ALA A 95 11.49 -9.70 -6.77
N ALA A 96 11.91 -8.63 -7.48
CA ALA A 96 13.31 -8.42 -7.85
C ALA A 96 14.21 -8.13 -6.62
N LEU A 97 13.74 -7.37 -5.64
CA LEU A 97 14.48 -7.11 -4.41
C LEU A 97 14.67 -8.39 -3.58
N ARG A 98 13.62 -9.20 -3.44
CA ARG A 98 13.70 -10.50 -2.75
C ARG A 98 14.70 -11.44 -3.43
N ALA A 99 14.66 -11.53 -4.76
CA ALA A 99 15.62 -12.34 -5.52
C ALA A 99 17.08 -11.92 -5.24
N ARG A 100 17.36 -10.61 -5.22
CA ARG A 100 18.69 -10.06 -4.91
C ARG A 100 19.13 -10.33 -3.47
N GLN A 101 18.20 -10.26 -2.51
CA GLN A 101 18.49 -10.56 -1.11
C GLN A 101 18.79 -12.05 -0.88
N SER A 102 18.10 -12.95 -1.58
CA SER A 102 18.43 -14.38 -1.55
C SER A 102 19.80 -14.70 -2.17
N ASP A 103 20.27 -13.93 -3.16
CA ASP A 103 21.62 -14.10 -3.73
C ASP A 103 22.75 -13.56 -2.84
N THR A 104 22.45 -12.73 -1.84
CA THR A 104 23.46 -12.11 -0.95
C THR A 104 23.74 -12.97 0.31
N THR A 105 23.11 -14.14 0.44
CA THR A 105 23.32 -15.06 1.57
C THR A 105 24.25 -16.19 1.14
N PHE A 106 25.55 -15.91 1.04
CA PHE A 106 26.63 -16.89 0.89
C PHE A 106 27.81 -16.50 1.77
#